data_AF-A0A4S2A872-F1
#
_entry.id   AF-A0A4S2A872-F1
#
_cell.length_a   1.000
_cell.length_b   1.000
_cell.length_c   1.000
_cell.angle_alpha   90.00
_cell.angle_beta   90.00
_cell.angle_gamma   90.00
#
_symmetry.space_group_name_H-M   'P 1'
#
loop_
_entity.id
_entity.type
_entity.pdbx_description
1 polymer ?
#
loop_
_entity_poly.entity_id
_entity_poly.type
_entity_poly.pdbx_seq_one_letter_code
_entity_poly.pdbx_strand_id
1 'polypeptide(L)'
;MKRVVIVLGLCALLGGCGRRELEDRRFPTVLTAETGNIKAQEEERQAQDSKYIDYGHVKAVILSRETAENGQMLREILSYLENNPVFARNILIYVGDEETLEAAKKKEEDTGIYLEDLAKNQPGDGALELPLKDLLNYLHNGEASIKLPALYTENGKILPGGSIELRQEAASASNVPIPRKTGFKE
;
A
#
# COMPACT_ATOMS: atom_id res chain seq x y z
N MET A 1 -62.85 -11.60 -33.60
CA MET A 1 -61.38 -11.46 -33.51
C MET A 1 -61.05 -10.62 -32.29
N LYS A 2 -60.34 -11.16 -31.29
CA LYS A 2 -59.53 -10.41 -30.31
C LYS A 2 -58.66 -11.41 -29.55
N ARG A 3 -57.36 -11.37 -29.83
CA ARG A 3 -56.32 -12.22 -29.25
C ARG A 3 -56.06 -11.73 -27.83
N VAL A 4 -56.32 -12.59 -26.83
CA VAL A 4 -55.85 -12.37 -25.46
C VAL A 4 -54.39 -12.79 -25.45
N VAL A 5 -53.50 -11.80 -25.39
CA VAL A 5 -52.06 -12.02 -25.24
C VAL A 5 -51.79 -12.24 -23.76
N ILE A 6 -51.36 -13.45 -23.44
CA ILE A 6 -50.85 -13.85 -22.13
C ILE A 6 -49.54 -13.08 -21.89
N VAL A 7 -49.52 -12.17 -20.92
CA VAL A 7 -48.28 -11.58 -20.38
C VAL A 7 -47.91 -12.35 -19.13
N LEU A 8 -47.29 -13.50 -19.34
CA LEU A 8 -46.64 -14.31 -18.30
C LEU A 8 -45.17 -14.40 -18.71
N GLY A 9 -44.33 -13.59 -18.09
CA GLY A 9 -42.87 -13.69 -18.31
C GLY A 9 -42.16 -12.36 -18.35
N LEU A 10 -42.05 -11.67 -17.22
CA LEU A 10 -40.95 -10.71 -17.00
C LEU A 10 -40.67 -10.43 -15.51
N CYS A 11 -40.67 -11.47 -14.65
CA CYS A 11 -40.19 -11.33 -13.26
C CYS A 11 -39.06 -12.31 -12.89
N ALA A 12 -38.51 -13.07 -13.86
CA ALA A 12 -37.46 -14.06 -13.60
C ALA A 12 -36.05 -13.62 -14.06
N LEU A 13 -35.83 -12.31 -14.26
CA LEU A 13 -34.51 -11.74 -14.57
C LEU A 13 -33.88 -11.01 -13.37
N LEU A 14 -34.32 -11.31 -12.15
CA LEU A 14 -33.50 -11.11 -10.95
C LEU A 14 -32.53 -12.30 -10.84
N GLY A 15 -31.77 -12.56 -11.91
CA GLY A 15 -30.56 -13.38 -11.82
C GLY A 15 -29.59 -12.59 -10.96
N GLY A 16 -29.51 -12.95 -9.68
CA GLY A 16 -28.66 -12.30 -8.70
C GLY A 16 -27.27 -12.06 -9.28
N CYS A 17 -26.87 -10.79 -9.34
CA CYS A 17 -25.50 -10.41 -9.63
C CYS A 17 -24.61 -11.05 -8.56
N GLY A 18 -23.90 -12.11 -8.96
CA GLY A 18 -22.72 -12.69 -8.33
C GLY A 18 -22.54 -12.46 -6.82
N ARG A 19 -23.35 -13.13 -5.98
CA ARG A 19 -22.86 -13.59 -4.67
C ARG A 19 -21.91 -14.76 -4.91
N ARG A 20 -20.75 -14.46 -5.48
CA ARG A 20 -19.58 -15.34 -5.48
C ARG A 20 -18.50 -14.61 -4.71
N GLU A 21 -18.17 -15.13 -3.55
CA GLU A 21 -18.78 -14.76 -2.27
C GLU A 21 -17.67 -13.98 -1.55
N LEU A 22 -17.97 -12.99 -0.71
CA LEU A 22 -16.95 -12.36 0.16
C LEU A 22 -16.12 -13.41 0.93
N GLU A 23 -16.69 -14.60 1.13
CA GLU A 23 -16.12 -15.77 1.79
C GLU A 23 -14.84 -16.32 1.11
N ASP A 24 -14.69 -16.15 -0.21
CA ASP A 24 -13.55 -16.66 -1.00
C ASP A 24 -12.43 -15.62 -1.20
N ARG A 25 -12.53 -14.51 -0.47
CA ARG A 25 -11.54 -13.42 -0.48
C ARG A 25 -10.93 -13.20 0.88
N ARG A 26 -9.74 -12.63 0.87
CA ARG A 26 -9.04 -12.13 2.03
C ARG A 26 -8.65 -10.69 1.82
N PHE A 27 -8.89 -9.85 2.82
CA PHE A 27 -8.74 -8.40 2.73
C PHE A 27 -7.70 -7.91 3.74
N PRO A 28 -6.40 -8.06 3.45
CA PRO A 28 -5.37 -7.48 4.31
C PRO A 28 -5.55 -5.95 4.38
N THR A 29 -5.42 -5.41 5.58
CA THR A 29 -5.42 -3.96 5.83
C THR A 29 -4.01 -3.40 5.98
N VAL A 30 -3.01 -4.27 6.16
CA VAL A 30 -1.59 -3.90 6.14
C VAL A 30 -0.85 -4.69 5.07
N LEU A 31 0.14 -4.05 4.44
CA LEU A 31 1.14 -4.69 3.59
C LEU A 31 2.50 -4.55 4.26
N THR A 32 3.25 -5.64 4.39
CA THR A 32 4.66 -5.59 4.83
C THR A 32 5.57 -5.63 3.61
N ALA A 33 6.68 -4.89 3.62
CA ALA A 33 7.65 -4.88 2.53
C ALA A 33 9.05 -5.18 3.05
N GLU A 34 9.41 -6.47 3.04
CA GLU A 34 10.74 -6.96 3.42
C GLU A 34 11.77 -6.82 2.32
N THR A 35 11.33 -6.77 1.06
CA THR A 35 12.18 -6.66 -0.11
C THR A 35 11.70 -5.54 -1.04
N GLY A 36 12.55 -5.11 -1.98
CA GLY A 36 12.16 -4.14 -3.02
C GLY A 36 11.07 -4.62 -3.98
N ASN A 37 10.83 -5.94 -4.06
CA ASN A 37 9.93 -6.54 -5.04
C ASN A 37 8.62 -7.02 -4.41
N ILE A 38 7.75 -6.06 -4.08
CA ILE A 38 6.41 -6.34 -3.52
C ILE A 38 5.59 -7.25 -4.42
N LYS A 39 5.66 -7.06 -5.74
CA LYS A 39 4.91 -7.87 -6.69
C LYS A 39 5.20 -9.37 -6.52
N ALA A 40 6.47 -9.75 -6.45
CA ALA A 40 6.87 -11.14 -6.26
C ALA A 40 6.39 -11.67 -4.89
N GLN A 41 6.46 -10.84 -3.84
CA GLN A 41 5.97 -11.20 -2.50
C GLN A 41 4.45 -11.47 -2.49
N GLU A 42 3.66 -10.65 -3.20
CA GLU A 42 2.21 -10.84 -3.33
C GLU A 42 1.88 -12.09 -4.15
N GLU A 43 2.61 -12.37 -5.24
CA GLU A 43 2.44 -13.57 -6.05
C GLU A 43 2.76 -14.85 -5.26
N GLU A 44 3.84 -14.85 -4.47
CA GLU A 44 4.19 -15.96 -3.58
C GLU A 44 3.11 -16.17 -2.51
N ARG A 45 2.66 -15.08 -1.87
CA ARG A 45 1.61 -15.14 -0.85
C ARG A 45 0.29 -15.64 -1.43
N GLN A 46 -0.08 -15.22 -2.64
CA GLN A 46 -1.26 -15.72 -3.35
C GLN A 46 -1.14 -17.19 -3.74
N ALA A 47 0.05 -17.69 -4.06
CA ALA A 47 0.26 -19.11 -4.33
C ALA A 47 0.10 -19.99 -3.08
N GLN A 48 0.30 -19.42 -1.89
CA GLN A 48 0.18 -20.10 -0.60
C GLN A 48 -1.21 -19.98 0.05
N ASP A 49 -2.04 -19.03 -0.39
CA ASP A 49 -3.40 -18.84 0.13
C ASP A 49 -4.45 -19.47 -0.78
N SER A 50 -5.39 -20.21 -0.20
CA SER A 50 -6.52 -20.81 -0.93
C SER A 50 -7.53 -19.77 -1.43
N LYS A 51 -7.56 -18.59 -0.81
CA LYS A 51 -8.47 -17.49 -1.13
C LYS A 51 -7.77 -16.46 -1.99
N TYR A 52 -8.55 -15.71 -2.77
CA TYR A 52 -8.03 -14.55 -3.47
C TYR A 52 -7.71 -13.42 -2.49
N ILE A 53 -6.49 -12.90 -2.53
CA ILE A 53 -6.08 -11.78 -1.69
C ILE A 53 -6.38 -10.47 -2.42
N ASP A 54 -7.20 -9.63 -1.80
CA ASP A 54 -7.64 -8.34 -2.32
C ASP A 54 -7.04 -7.21 -1.46
N TYR A 55 -6.04 -6.54 -2.02
CA TYR A 55 -5.32 -5.44 -1.36
C TYR A 55 -6.07 -4.11 -1.38
N GLY A 56 -7.31 -4.05 -1.89
CA GLY A 56 -8.11 -2.81 -1.97
C GLY A 56 -8.46 -2.19 -0.63
N HIS A 57 -8.25 -2.92 0.47
CA HIS A 57 -8.51 -2.48 1.83
C HIS A 57 -7.24 -2.11 2.61
N VAL A 58 -6.07 -2.15 1.98
CA VAL A 58 -4.82 -1.72 2.60
C VAL A 58 -4.94 -0.27 3.06
N LYS A 59 -4.62 -0.05 4.33
CA LYS A 59 -4.58 1.25 5.02
C LYS A 59 -3.17 1.67 5.37
N ALA A 60 -2.27 0.71 5.54
CA ALA A 60 -0.89 0.97 5.91
C ALA A 60 0.10 0.03 5.19
N VAL A 61 1.30 0.53 4.94
CA VAL A 61 2.46 -0.24 4.50
C VAL A 61 3.55 -0.14 5.56
N ILE A 62 4.11 -1.27 5.98
CA ILE A 62 5.23 -1.32 6.92
C ILE A 62 6.46 -1.79 6.15
N LEU A 63 7.40 -0.88 5.94
CA LEU A 63 8.69 -1.16 5.34
C LEU A 63 9.63 -1.77 6.39
N SER A 64 10.43 -2.75 5.99
CA SER A 64 11.60 -3.11 6.80
C SER A 64 12.57 -1.93 6.83
N ARG A 65 13.40 -1.84 7.87
CA ARG A 65 14.46 -0.83 7.93
C ARG A 65 15.37 -0.89 6.70
N GLU A 66 15.72 -2.10 6.26
CA GLU A 66 16.54 -2.31 5.07
C GLU A 66 15.91 -1.72 3.81
N THR A 67 14.62 -1.97 3.55
CA THR A 67 13.95 -1.46 2.35
C THR A 67 13.71 0.05 2.42
N ALA A 68 13.49 0.60 3.61
CA ALA A 68 13.33 2.04 3.82
C ALA A 68 14.65 2.82 3.59
N GLU A 69 15.78 2.29 4.06
CA GLU A 69 17.09 2.94 3.99
C GLU A 69 17.80 2.69 2.63
N ASN A 70 17.47 1.60 1.94
CA ASN A 70 17.98 1.34 0.60
C ASN A 70 17.17 2.11 -0.46
N GLY A 71 17.75 3.20 -0.98
CA GLY A 71 17.07 4.06 -1.94
C GLY A 71 16.61 3.38 -3.23
N GLN A 72 17.25 2.29 -3.67
CA GLN A 72 16.77 1.52 -4.83
C GLN A 72 15.54 0.69 -4.48
N MET A 73 15.58 -0.06 -3.37
CA MET A 73 14.44 -0.87 -2.92
C MET A 73 13.22 0.01 -2.61
N LEU A 74 13.43 1.14 -1.93
CA LEU A 74 12.36 2.11 -1.66
C LEU A 74 11.73 2.61 -2.96
N ARG A 75 12.54 2.96 -3.98
CA ARG A 75 12.04 3.39 -5.30
C ARG A 75 11.22 2.30 -5.99
N GLU A 76 11.67 1.05 -5.93
CA GLU A 76 10.95 -0.09 -6.50
C GLU A 76 9.59 -0.30 -5.81
N ILE A 77 9.56 -0.26 -4.47
CA ILE A 77 8.35 -0.34 -3.66
C ILE A 77 7.37 0.79 -4.00
N LEU A 78 7.82 2.04 -3.97
CA LEU A 78 6.94 3.18 -4.20
C LEU A 78 6.45 3.24 -5.66
N SER A 79 7.26 2.82 -6.62
CA SER A 79 6.85 2.68 -8.02
C SER A 79 5.76 1.62 -8.17
N TYR A 80 5.86 0.49 -7.46
CA TYR A 80 4.81 -0.52 -7.45
C TYR A 80 3.49 0.03 -6.89
N LEU A 81 3.54 0.69 -5.73
CA LEU A 81 2.37 1.27 -5.09
C LEU A 81 1.73 2.39 -5.93
N GLU A 82 2.53 3.24 -6.56
CA GLU A 82 2.02 4.34 -7.40
C GLU A 82 1.33 3.85 -8.67
N ASN A 83 1.87 2.81 -9.30
CA ASN A 83 1.35 2.28 -10.58
C ASN A 83 0.20 1.29 -10.40
N ASN A 84 -0.11 0.86 -9.17
CA ASN A 84 -1.20 -0.07 -8.90
C ASN A 84 -2.41 0.66 -8.27
N PRO A 85 -3.52 0.83 -9.01
CA PRO A 85 -4.67 1.65 -8.58
C PRO A 85 -5.43 1.08 -7.38
N VAL A 86 -5.13 -0.15 -6.96
CA VAL A 86 -5.69 -0.77 -5.75
C VAL A 86 -5.27 -0.02 -4.48
N PHE A 87 -4.09 0.61 -4.49
CA PHE A 87 -3.56 1.33 -3.34
C PHE A 87 -3.99 2.79 -3.35
N ALA A 88 -4.62 3.22 -2.26
CA ALA A 88 -5.02 4.60 -2.11
C ALA A 88 -3.79 5.48 -1.83
N ARG A 89 -3.74 6.69 -2.41
CA ARG A 89 -2.63 7.64 -2.18
C ARG A 89 -2.50 8.11 -0.71
N ASN A 90 -3.54 7.89 0.10
CA ASN A 90 -3.58 8.25 1.51
C ASN A 90 -3.32 7.08 2.46
N ILE A 91 -2.93 5.89 1.97
CA ILE A 91 -2.42 4.84 2.86
C ILE A 91 -1.18 5.33 3.60
N LEU A 92 -1.02 4.90 4.84
CA LEU A 92 0.06 5.36 5.72
C LEU A 92 1.30 4.50 5.55
N ILE A 93 2.48 5.10 5.59
CA ILE A 93 3.76 4.41 5.47
C ILE A 93 4.52 4.46 6.79
N TYR A 94 4.99 3.31 7.23
CA TYR A 94 5.75 3.12 8.45
C TYR A 94 7.05 2.36 8.18
N VAL A 95 8.00 2.46 9.11
CA VAL A 95 9.15 1.55 9.19
C VAL A 95 9.04 0.67 10.44
N GLY A 96 9.40 -0.60 10.33
CA GLY A 96 9.44 -1.54 11.44
C GLY A 96 10.67 -2.46 11.38
N ASP A 97 10.97 -3.08 12.52
CA ASP A 97 11.89 -4.22 12.58
C ASP A 97 11.20 -5.54 12.20
N GLU A 98 11.99 -6.61 12.08
CA GLU A 98 11.49 -7.94 11.70
C GLU A 98 10.36 -8.41 12.62
N GLU A 99 10.47 -8.21 13.93
CA GLU A 99 9.42 -8.57 14.89
C GLU A 99 8.11 -7.82 14.61
N THR A 100 8.19 -6.54 14.26
CA THR A 100 7.04 -5.72 13.89
C THR A 100 6.38 -6.15 12.59
N LEU A 101 7.17 -6.49 11.57
CA LEU A 101 6.63 -7.01 10.32
C LEU A 101 5.93 -8.37 10.55
N GLU A 102 6.53 -9.26 11.34
CA GLU A 102 5.92 -10.54 11.69
C GLU A 102 4.65 -10.39 12.53
N ALA A 103 4.63 -9.43 13.48
CA ALA A 103 3.44 -9.11 14.25
C ALA A 103 2.31 -8.58 13.34
N ALA A 104 2.66 -7.76 12.34
CA ALA A 104 1.71 -7.20 11.38
C ALA A 104 1.11 -8.28 10.47
N LYS A 105 1.93 -9.20 9.95
CA LYS A 105 1.47 -10.34 9.15
C LYS A 105 0.47 -11.22 9.91
N LYS A 106 0.75 -11.49 11.20
CA LYS A 106 -0.14 -12.31 12.06
C LYS A 106 -1.52 -11.69 12.28
N LYS A 107 -1.64 -10.37 12.17
CA LYS A 107 -2.88 -9.61 12.39
C LYS A 107 -3.18 -8.70 11.20
N GLU A 108 -2.97 -9.22 9.99
CA GLU A 108 -2.96 -8.37 8.79
C GLU A 108 -4.31 -7.76 8.43
N GLU A 109 -5.42 -8.35 8.91
CA GLU A 109 -6.78 -7.84 8.70
C GLU A 109 -7.11 -6.66 9.64
N ASP A 110 -6.43 -6.55 10.78
CA ASP A 110 -6.70 -5.52 11.79
C ASP A 110 -5.63 -4.43 11.86
N THR A 111 -4.37 -4.78 11.57
CA THR A 111 -3.21 -3.91 11.83
C THR A 111 -3.29 -2.58 11.09
N GLY A 112 -3.73 -2.57 9.83
CA GLY A 112 -3.84 -1.34 9.07
C GLY A 112 -4.93 -0.41 9.61
N ILE A 113 -6.06 -0.97 10.04
CA ILE A 113 -7.15 -0.20 10.67
C ILE A 113 -6.65 0.40 11.99
N TYR A 114 -5.96 -0.41 12.80
CA TYR A 114 -5.37 0.06 14.05
C TYR A 114 -4.41 1.23 13.82
N LEU A 115 -3.50 1.14 12.84
CA LEU A 115 -2.55 2.21 12.52
C LEU A 115 -3.25 3.47 11.97
N GLU A 116 -4.28 3.30 11.12
CA GLU A 116 -5.09 4.41 10.62
C GLU A 116 -5.80 5.15 11.77
N ASP A 117 -6.40 4.40 12.70
CA ASP A 117 -7.06 4.97 13.87
C ASP A 117 -6.06 5.60 14.84
N LEU A 118 -4.88 5.00 15.02
CA LEU A 118 -3.81 5.56 15.85
C LEU A 118 -3.34 6.92 15.32
N ALA A 119 -3.15 7.03 13.99
CA ALA A 119 -2.76 8.28 13.36
C ALA A 119 -3.85 9.35 13.49
N LYS A 120 -5.12 9.00 13.27
CA LYS A 120 -6.26 9.93 13.40
C LYS A 120 -6.48 10.47 14.82
N ASN A 121 -6.18 9.65 15.84
CA ASN A 121 -6.52 9.96 17.23
C ASN A 121 -5.36 10.53 18.06
N GLN A 122 -4.22 10.87 17.43
CA GLN A 122 -3.09 11.46 18.16
C GLN A 122 -3.27 12.97 18.40
N PRO A 123 -3.26 13.44 19.67
CA PRO A 123 -3.19 14.86 19.97
C PRO A 123 -1.76 15.38 19.71
N GLY A 124 -1.54 16.12 18.63
CA GLY A 124 -0.21 16.65 18.29
C GLY A 124 -0.05 17.09 16.82
N ASP A 125 1.20 17.14 16.37
CA ASP A 125 1.69 17.63 15.06
C ASP A 125 1.66 16.58 13.93
N GLY A 126 0.94 15.46 14.10
CA GLY A 126 0.80 14.43 13.07
C GLY A 126 2.03 13.53 12.91
N ALA A 127 2.84 13.37 13.95
CA ALA A 127 4.10 12.61 13.91
C ALA A 127 3.99 11.12 13.46
N LEU A 128 2.78 10.55 13.45
CA LEU A 128 2.51 9.20 12.94
C LEU A 128 1.79 9.16 11.58
N GLU A 129 1.47 10.31 11.01
CA GLU A 129 0.76 10.43 9.74
C GLU A 129 1.77 10.70 8.62
N LEU A 130 2.19 9.65 7.92
CA LEU A 130 2.89 9.79 6.64
C LEU A 130 2.13 9.08 5.52
N PRO A 131 1.32 9.82 4.75
CA PRO A 131 0.65 9.29 3.57
C PRO A 131 1.62 8.92 2.43
N LEU A 132 1.28 7.90 1.65
CA LEU A 132 2.00 7.50 0.44
C LEU A 132 2.27 8.68 -0.50
N LYS A 133 1.28 9.56 -0.71
CA LYS A 133 1.45 10.77 -1.56
C LYS A 133 2.63 11.64 -1.14
N ASP A 134 2.90 11.77 0.16
CA ASP A 134 3.89 12.69 0.68
C ASP A 134 5.29 12.07 0.56
N LEU A 135 5.37 10.76 0.75
CA LEU A 135 6.61 10.00 0.47
C LEU A 135 6.94 9.94 -1.03
N LEU A 136 5.93 9.84 -1.91
CA LEU A 136 6.12 9.97 -3.36
C LEU A 136 6.59 11.37 -3.75
N ASN A 137 5.99 12.42 -3.17
CA ASN A 137 6.42 13.80 -3.37
C ASN A 137 7.88 14.00 -2.96
N TYR A 138 8.30 13.44 -1.81
CA TYR A 138 9.69 13.45 -1.38
C TYR A 138 10.65 12.88 -2.42
N LEU A 139 10.31 11.74 -3.04
CA LEU A 139 11.16 11.13 -4.07
C LEU A 139 11.16 11.92 -5.38
N HIS A 140 10.00 12.41 -5.83
CA HIS A 140 9.86 13.05 -7.15
C HIS A 140 10.32 14.50 -7.17
N ASN A 141 10.13 15.23 -6.07
CA ASN A 141 10.38 16.66 -5.99
C ASN A 141 11.70 17.00 -5.31
N GLY A 142 12.48 15.98 -4.90
CA GLY A 142 13.81 16.17 -4.33
C GLY A 142 13.79 16.88 -2.97
N GLU A 143 12.76 16.65 -2.15
CA GLU A 143 12.74 17.19 -0.80
C GLU A 143 13.97 16.69 -0.01
N ALA A 144 14.61 17.58 0.74
CA ALA A 144 15.91 17.29 1.35
C ALA A 144 15.83 16.14 2.37
N SER A 145 14.75 16.12 3.15
CA SER A 145 14.47 15.04 4.09
C SER A 145 12.98 14.87 4.36
N ILE A 146 12.61 13.67 4.80
CA ILE A 146 11.26 13.35 5.26
C ILE A 146 11.33 12.47 6.51
N LYS A 147 10.41 12.68 7.45
CA LYS A 147 10.28 11.83 8.64
C LYS A 147 9.38 10.65 8.31
N LEU A 148 9.91 9.44 8.45
CA LEU A 148 9.18 8.19 8.32
C LEU A 148 8.85 7.65 9.71
N PRO A 149 7.56 7.57 10.11
CA PRO A 149 7.15 7.06 11.41
C PRO A 149 7.64 5.63 11.64
N ALA A 150 8.22 5.40 12.82
CA ALA A 150 8.75 4.10 13.22
C ALA A 150 7.76 3.37 14.12
N LEU A 151 7.70 2.06 13.97
CA LEU A 151 6.94 1.14 14.79
C LEU A 151 7.89 0.16 15.45
N TYR A 152 7.52 -0.29 16.64
CA TYR A 152 8.19 -1.38 17.35
C TYR A 152 7.15 -2.33 17.93
N THR A 153 7.58 -3.53 18.28
CA THR A 153 6.72 -4.50 18.95
C THR A 153 7.11 -4.64 20.41
N GLU A 154 6.11 -4.59 21.28
CA GLU A 154 6.27 -4.89 22.70
C GLU A 154 5.11 -5.75 23.17
N ASN A 155 5.41 -6.89 23.80
CA ASN A 155 4.41 -7.84 24.26
C ASN A 155 3.42 -8.28 23.16
N GLY A 156 3.90 -8.42 21.91
CA GLY A 156 3.08 -8.80 20.75
C GLY A 156 2.09 -7.73 20.28
N LYS A 157 2.29 -6.47 20.70
CA LYS A 157 1.53 -5.30 20.25
C LYS A 157 2.46 -4.35 19.51
N ILE A 158 1.99 -3.87 18.36
CA ILE A 158 2.69 -2.85 17.57
C ILE A 158 2.42 -1.49 18.21
N LEU A 159 3.47 -0.72 18.46
CA LEU A 159 3.44 0.58 19.13
C LEU A 159 4.28 1.61 18.35
N PRO A 160 3.96 2.91 18.47
CA PRO A 160 4.71 3.98 17.82
C PRO A 160 6.06 4.24 18.49
N GLY A 161 7.16 4.15 17.73
CA GLY A 161 8.55 4.27 18.18
C GLY A 161 9.27 5.55 17.77
N GLY A 162 8.54 6.62 17.42
CA GLY A 162 9.12 7.87 16.92
C GLY A 162 9.19 7.90 15.39
N SER A 163 10.30 8.38 14.83
CA SER A 163 10.49 8.48 13.38
C SER A 163 11.96 8.35 13.00
N ILE A 164 12.25 7.76 11.83
CA ILE A 164 13.56 7.87 11.19
C ILE A 164 13.52 9.05 10.20
N GLU A 165 14.66 9.72 10.00
CA GLU A 165 14.79 10.76 8.97
C GLU A 165 15.41 10.13 7.72
N LEU A 166 14.65 10.08 6.63
CA LEU A 166 15.20 9.75 5.32
C LEU A 166 15.79 11.02 4.71
N ARG A 167 17.00 10.92 4.19
CA ARG A 167 17.66 12.01 3.47
C ARG A 167 17.96 11.55 2.06
N GLN A 168 17.78 12.45 1.10
CA GLN A 168 18.29 12.23 -0.24
C GLN A 168 19.80 12.40 -0.17
N GLU A 169 20.53 11.32 0.11
CA GLU A 169 21.96 11.29 -0.16
C GLU A 169 22.13 11.48 -1.67
N ALA A 170 22.46 12.70 -2.07
CA ALA A 170 22.79 13.14 -3.43
C ALA A 170 22.25 12.19 -4.51
N ALA A 171 21.00 12.39 -4.92
CA ALA A 171 20.47 11.92 -6.21
C ALA A 171 21.20 12.59 -7.41
N SER A 172 22.52 12.73 -7.31
CA SER A 172 23.46 13.36 -8.24
C SER A 172 24.66 12.45 -8.53
N ALA A 173 24.54 11.15 -8.31
CA ALA A 173 25.58 10.18 -8.68
C ALA A 173 25.05 8.95 -9.42
N SER A 174 23.98 9.09 -10.21
CA SER A 174 23.73 8.14 -11.30
C SER A 174 23.27 8.86 -12.55
N ASN A 175 24.15 8.85 -13.54
CA ASN A 175 23.96 9.34 -14.89
C ASN A 175 22.69 8.76 -15.53
N VAL A 176 21.72 9.62 -15.85
CA VAL A 176 20.88 9.41 -17.04
C VAL A 176 20.87 10.73 -17.81
N PRO A 177 21.54 10.84 -18.96
CA PRO A 177 21.35 11.99 -19.83
C PRO A 177 19.91 11.94 -20.34
N ILE A 178 19.12 12.95 -19.96
CA ILE A 178 17.83 13.20 -20.61
C ILE A 178 18.15 13.58 -22.06
N PRO A 179 17.76 12.79 -23.08
CA PRO A 179 17.91 13.22 -24.45
C PRO A 179 17.05 14.47 -24.64
N ARG A 180 17.69 15.63 -24.85
CA ARG A 180 17.01 16.81 -25.37
C ARG A 180 16.37 16.40 -26.68
N LYS A 181 15.04 16.47 -26.74
CA LYS A 181 14.27 16.33 -27.97
C LYS A 181 14.94 17.16 -29.05
N THR A 182 15.38 16.48 -30.10
CA THR A 182 15.73 17.05 -31.39
C THR A 182 14.57 17.92 -31.86
N GLY A 183 14.76 19.23 -31.76
CA GLY A 183 13.94 20.20 -32.45
C GLY A 183 14.23 20.09 -33.94
N PHE A 184 13.34 19.44 -34.67
CA PHE A 184 13.14 19.68 -36.09
C PHE A 184 12.72 21.15 -36.27
N LYS A 185 13.48 21.92 -37.07
CA LYS A 185 12.91 22.92 -37.98
C LYS A 185 13.96 23.43 -38.99
N GLU A 186 13.62 23.14 -40.25
CA GLU A 186 13.92 23.81 -41.54
C GLU A 186 15.36 23.95 -42.00
#